data_AF-A0AAW5UA08-F1
#
_entry.id   AF-A0AAW5UA08-F1
#
_cell.length_a   1.000
_cell.length_b   1.000
_cell.length_c   1.000
_cell.angle_alpha   90.00
_cell.angle_beta   90.00
_cell.angle_gamma   90.00
#
_symmetry.space_group_name_H-M   'P 1'
#
loop_
_entity.id
_entity.type
_entity.pdbx_description
1 polymer ?
#
loop_
_entity_poly.entity_id
_entity_poly.type
_entity_poly.pdbx_seq_one_letter_code
_entity_poly.pdbx_strand_id
1 'polypeptide(L)'
;MAAFLFVFPKTGTFFSALRFLWGLIGVSMALVIILILSFVNNRQKNRLKKNKAEIEEQNEKQKEMNAQLTELNQQLIETNIKRETYMRLFMDISAAYISKLSDYRKLVSRKIKANQTADLLKSLNTNKLEEEESQMFYNRFDKAFMELYPGFVTELNKLLLPECQMEVPTTHDLTTEIRIFALMRLGVTDSQEIATLLHYSTQTIYNYKSGMRAKAINRDTFESDINQLCHIINS
;
A
#
# COMPACT_ATOMS: atom_id res chain seq x y z
N MET A 1 -38.67 -56.14 -105.82
CA MET A 1 -38.01 -56.70 -104.61
C MET A 1 -37.09 -55.62 -104.06
N ALA A 2 -37.51 -54.84 -103.06
CA ALA A 2 -37.31 -55.11 -101.61
C ALA A 2 -35.81 -55.29 -101.28
N ALA A 3 -35.16 -54.52 -100.40
CA ALA A 3 -35.63 -54.09 -99.09
C ALA A 3 -35.03 -52.74 -98.63
N PHE A 4 -35.88 -51.95 -97.97
CA PHE A 4 -35.49 -50.96 -96.97
C PHE A 4 -34.71 -51.66 -95.85
N LEU A 5 -33.44 -51.31 -95.65
CA LEU A 5 -32.74 -51.60 -94.40
C LEU A 5 -32.57 -50.29 -93.65
N PHE A 6 -33.45 -50.12 -92.66
CA PHE A 6 -33.35 -49.13 -91.61
C PHE A 6 -31.95 -49.11 -91.01
N VAL A 7 -31.33 -47.93 -91.01
CA VAL A 7 -30.15 -47.63 -90.20
C VAL A 7 -30.58 -47.70 -88.73
N PHE A 8 -30.22 -48.78 -88.04
CA PHE A 8 -30.26 -48.83 -86.58
C PHE A 8 -28.93 -48.30 -86.02
N PRO A 9 -28.93 -47.28 -85.14
CA PRO A 9 -27.70 -46.84 -84.50
C PRO A 9 -27.25 -47.88 -83.46
N LYS A 10 -25.93 -48.07 -83.34
CA LYS A 10 -25.28 -49.01 -82.42
C LYS A 10 -25.65 -48.70 -80.96
N THR A 11 -26.32 -49.62 -80.30
CA THR A 11 -26.75 -49.54 -78.88
C THR A 11 -25.61 -49.67 -77.86
N GLY A 12 -24.43 -50.16 -78.27
CA GLY A 12 -23.26 -50.36 -77.38
C GLY A 12 -22.49 -49.07 -77.00
N THR A 13 -22.57 -48.02 -77.81
CA THR A 13 -21.93 -46.72 -77.50
C THR A 13 -22.72 -45.92 -76.47
N PHE A 14 -24.03 -46.14 -76.39
CA PHE A 14 -24.91 -45.45 -75.44
C PHE A 14 -24.71 -45.93 -73.99
N PHE A 15 -24.65 -47.25 -73.78
CA PHE A 15 -24.43 -47.83 -72.45
C PHE A 15 -23.03 -47.56 -71.90
N SER A 16 -22.01 -47.52 -72.76
CA SER A 16 -20.65 -47.14 -72.38
C SER A 16 -20.57 -45.65 -72.04
N ALA A 17 -21.15 -44.76 -72.86
CA ALA A 17 -21.24 -43.33 -72.56
C ALA A 17 -21.95 -43.04 -71.22
N LEU A 18 -23.03 -43.77 -70.91
CA LEU A 18 -23.75 -43.62 -69.65
C LEU A 18 -22.90 -43.99 -68.42
N ARG A 19 -22.08 -45.05 -68.50
CA ARG A 19 -21.15 -45.43 -67.42
C ARG A 19 -20.06 -44.37 -67.19
N PHE A 20 -19.52 -43.77 -68.25
CA PHE A 20 -18.58 -42.65 -68.14
C PHE A 20 -19.23 -41.41 -67.50
N LEU A 21 -20.49 -41.11 -67.84
CA LEU A 21 -21.25 -39.98 -67.31
C LEU A 21 -21.51 -40.13 -65.80
N TRP A 22 -21.93 -41.31 -65.34
CA TRP A 22 -22.09 -41.61 -63.92
C TRP A 22 -20.75 -41.55 -63.15
N GLY A 23 -19.65 -41.97 -63.76
CA GLY A 23 -18.31 -41.82 -63.19
C GLY A 23 -17.89 -40.35 -63.00
N LEU A 24 -18.15 -39.51 -64.00
CA LEU A 24 -17.88 -38.07 -63.93
C LEU A 24 -18.73 -37.38 -62.85
N ILE A 25 -20.00 -37.76 -62.70
CA ILE A 25 -20.87 -37.25 -61.64
C ILE A 25 -20.32 -37.64 -60.26
N GLY A 26 -19.89 -38.90 -60.08
CA GLY A 26 -19.29 -39.37 -58.85
C GLY A 26 -18.01 -38.59 -58.46
N VAL A 27 -17.13 -38.35 -59.43
CA VAL A 27 -15.91 -37.55 -59.23
C VAL A 27 -16.25 -36.10 -58.88
N SER A 28 -17.22 -35.50 -59.58
CA SER A 28 -17.69 -34.14 -59.31
C SER A 28 -18.25 -34.01 -57.88
N MET A 29 -19.09 -34.96 -57.44
CA MET A 29 -19.60 -34.98 -56.07
C MET A 29 -18.47 -35.15 -55.03
N ALA A 30 -17.49 -36.00 -55.29
CA ALA A 30 -16.34 -36.17 -54.40
C ALA A 30 -15.52 -34.87 -54.26
N LEU A 31 -15.30 -34.13 -55.36
CA LEU A 31 -14.61 -32.84 -55.33
C LEU A 31 -15.39 -31.78 -54.53
N VAL A 32 -16.72 -31.73 -54.69
CA VAL A 32 -17.58 -30.84 -53.90
C VAL A 32 -17.50 -31.16 -52.41
N ILE A 33 -17.51 -32.44 -52.03
CA ILE A 33 -17.35 -32.87 -50.63
C ILE A 33 -15.99 -32.43 -50.07
N ILE A 34 -14.90 -32.62 -50.83
CA ILE A 34 -13.55 -32.18 -50.43
C ILE A 34 -13.50 -30.67 -50.21
N LEU A 35 -14.12 -29.87 -51.09
CA LEU A 35 -14.20 -28.42 -50.95
C LEU A 35 -14.98 -28.01 -49.70
N ILE A 36 -16.12 -28.66 -49.41
CA ILE A 36 -16.91 -28.41 -48.20
C ILE A 36 -16.10 -28.74 -46.95
N LEU A 37 -15.43 -29.90 -46.91
CA LEU A 37 -14.57 -30.31 -45.79
C LEU A 37 -13.41 -29.33 -45.58
N SER A 38 -12.75 -28.90 -46.67
CA SER A 38 -11.68 -27.92 -46.62
C SER A 38 -12.16 -26.57 -46.08
N PHE A 39 -13.34 -26.11 -46.54
CA PHE A 39 -13.96 -24.88 -46.07
C PHE A 39 -14.33 -24.94 -44.58
N VAL A 40 -14.95 -26.04 -44.13
CA VAL A 40 -15.30 -26.25 -42.73
C VAL A 40 -14.05 -26.30 -41.85
N ASN A 41 -13.02 -27.05 -42.26
CA ASN A 41 -11.75 -27.15 -41.54
C ASN A 41 -11.06 -25.79 -41.40
N ASN A 42 -11.05 -24.99 -42.47
CA ASN A 42 -10.46 -23.65 -42.44
C ASN A 42 -11.25 -22.71 -41.51
N ARG A 43 -12.58 -22.78 -41.52
CA ARG A 43 -13.42 -22.04 -40.55
C ARG A 43 -13.16 -22.48 -39.11
N GLN A 44 -13.04 -23.77 -38.85
CA GLN A 44 -12.72 -24.28 -37.51
C GLN A 44 -11.35 -23.81 -37.03
N LYS A 45 -10.32 -23.88 -37.89
CA LYS A 45 -8.98 -23.36 -37.57
C LYS A 45 -9.01 -21.86 -37.23
N ASN A 46 -9.76 -21.06 -37.98
CA ASN A 46 -9.89 -19.63 -37.72
C ASN A 46 -10.63 -19.35 -36.40
N ARG A 47 -11.68 -20.12 -36.08
CA ARG A 47 -12.37 -20.03 -34.78
C ARG A 47 -11.44 -20.42 -33.63
N LEU A 48 -10.71 -21.52 -33.77
CA LEU A 48 -9.77 -21.98 -32.76
C LEU A 48 -8.66 -20.96 -32.48
N LYS A 49 -8.12 -20.32 -33.54
CA LYS A 49 -7.14 -19.24 -33.39
C LYS A 49 -7.70 -18.06 -32.61
N LYS A 50 -8.92 -17.61 -32.93
CA LYS A 50 -9.59 -16.52 -32.20
C LYS A 50 -9.82 -16.87 -30.73
N ASN A 51 -10.38 -18.05 -30.46
CA ASN A 51 -10.64 -18.49 -29.08
C ASN A 51 -9.34 -18.64 -28.28
N LYS A 52 -8.25 -19.13 -28.90
CA LYS A 52 -6.94 -19.20 -28.24
C LYS A 52 -6.40 -17.82 -27.88
N ALA A 53 -6.48 -16.86 -28.81
CA ALA A 53 -6.06 -15.48 -28.55
C ALA A 53 -6.91 -14.83 -27.44
N GLU A 54 -8.22 -15.06 -27.43
CA GLU A 54 -9.11 -14.55 -26.39
C GLU A 54 -8.82 -15.17 -25.01
N ILE A 55 -8.56 -16.48 -24.94
CA ILE A 55 -8.14 -17.16 -23.71
C ILE A 55 -6.79 -16.62 -23.22
N GLU A 56 -5.85 -16.37 -24.12
CA GLU A 56 -4.53 -15.81 -23.79
C GLU A 56 -4.67 -14.38 -23.24
N GLU A 57 -5.48 -13.54 -23.88
CA GLU A 57 -5.79 -12.19 -23.39
C GLU A 57 -6.48 -12.23 -22.01
N GLN A 58 -7.45 -13.13 -21.81
CA GLN A 58 -8.12 -13.30 -20.52
C GLN A 58 -7.17 -13.81 -19.44
N ASN A 59 -6.26 -14.73 -19.78
CA ASN A 59 -5.25 -15.24 -18.85
C ASN A 59 -4.28 -14.14 -18.42
N GLU A 60 -3.82 -13.28 -19.34
CA GLU A 60 -2.96 -12.15 -18.99
C GLU A 60 -3.69 -11.14 -18.09
N LYS A 61 -4.95 -10.79 -18.42
CA LYS A 61 -5.78 -9.93 -17.54
C LYS A 61 -5.99 -10.54 -16.16
N GLN A 62 -6.24 -11.86 -16.09
CA GLN A 62 -6.41 -12.55 -14.81
C GLN A 62 -5.12 -12.54 -13.99
N LYS A 63 -3.97 -12.69 -14.65
CA LYS A 63 -2.65 -12.64 -14.01
C LYS A 63 -2.35 -11.24 -13.46
N GLU A 64 -2.64 -10.19 -14.22
CA GLU A 64 -2.51 -8.81 -13.78
C GLU A 64 -3.42 -8.52 -12.59
N MET A 65 -4.69 -8.91 -12.66
CA MET A 65 -5.65 -8.69 -11.58
C MET A 65 -5.29 -9.49 -10.32
N ASN A 66 -4.78 -10.70 -10.46
CA ASN A 66 -4.27 -11.47 -9.32
C ASN A 66 -3.05 -10.80 -8.69
N ALA A 67 -2.13 -10.25 -9.50
CA ALA A 67 -0.97 -9.51 -8.98
C ALA A 67 -1.40 -8.27 -8.18
N GLN A 68 -2.33 -7.47 -8.72
CA GLN A 68 -2.90 -6.32 -8.02
C GLN A 68 -3.62 -6.72 -6.72
N LEU A 69 -4.36 -7.83 -6.73
CA LEU A 69 -5.03 -8.33 -5.55
C LEU A 69 -4.04 -8.78 -4.47
N THR A 70 -2.95 -9.45 -4.86
CA THR A 70 -1.87 -9.84 -3.95
C THR A 70 -1.21 -8.60 -3.34
N GLU A 71 -0.90 -7.59 -4.14
CA GLU A 71 -0.32 -6.33 -3.67
C GLU A 71 -1.25 -5.61 -2.69
N LEU A 72 -2.53 -5.46 -3.02
CA LEU A 72 -3.49 -4.80 -2.14
C LEU A 72 -3.69 -5.57 -0.82
N ASN A 73 -3.73 -6.90 -0.88
CA ASN A 73 -3.77 -7.73 0.33
C ASN A 73 -2.53 -7.55 1.19
N GLN A 74 -1.34 -7.45 0.59
CA GLN A 74 -0.10 -7.20 1.31
C GLN A 74 -0.13 -5.82 2.00
N GLN A 75 -0.54 -4.77 1.29
CA GLN A 75 -0.71 -3.42 1.85
C GLN A 75 -1.74 -3.40 3.00
N LEU A 76 -2.82 -4.18 2.88
CA LEU A 76 -3.84 -4.29 3.92
C LEU A 76 -3.28 -4.98 5.17
N ILE A 77 -2.50 -6.04 5.01
CA ILE A 77 -1.79 -6.72 6.12
C ILE A 77 -0.85 -5.74 6.82
N GLU A 78 -0.03 -5.00 6.06
CA GLU A 78 0.90 -4.01 6.62
C GLU A 78 0.17 -2.89 7.38
N THR A 79 -0.95 -2.43 6.85
CA THR A 79 -1.80 -1.44 7.53
C THR A 79 -2.36 -2.01 8.84
N ASN A 80 -2.79 -3.28 8.84
CA ASN A 80 -3.29 -3.91 10.06
C ASN A 80 -2.18 -4.06 11.11
N ILE A 81 -0.99 -4.50 10.71
CA ILE A 81 0.18 -4.59 11.60
C ILE A 81 0.47 -3.24 12.25
N LYS A 82 0.48 -2.14 11.49
CA LYS A 82 0.70 -0.79 12.04
C LYS A 82 -0.38 -0.38 13.05
N ARG A 83 -1.66 -0.67 12.76
CA ARG A 83 -2.78 -0.40 13.68
C ARG A 83 -2.67 -1.21 14.97
N GLU A 84 -2.31 -2.48 14.88
CA GLU A 84 -2.08 -3.34 16.04
C GLU A 84 -0.91 -2.84 16.89
N THR A 85 0.21 -2.45 16.26
CA THR A 85 1.36 -1.85 16.95
C THR A 85 0.98 -0.57 17.68
N TYR A 86 0.22 0.34 17.05
CA TYR A 86 -0.29 1.54 17.71
C TYR A 86 -1.14 1.21 18.94
N MET A 87 -2.06 0.24 18.82
CA MET A 87 -2.90 -0.18 19.95
C MET A 87 -2.06 -0.76 21.09
N ARG A 88 -1.05 -1.57 20.78
CA ARG A 88 -0.11 -2.11 21.78
C ARG A 88 0.62 -1.00 22.51
N LEU A 89 1.20 -0.05 21.79
CA LEU A 89 1.90 1.11 22.36
C LEU A 89 0.98 1.93 23.28
N PHE A 90 -0.25 2.19 22.83
CA PHE A 90 -1.25 2.90 23.63
C PHE A 90 -1.59 2.17 24.94
N MET A 91 -1.80 0.85 24.86
CA MET A 91 -2.08 0.01 26.04
C MET A 91 -0.90 -0.04 26.99
N ASP A 92 0.33 -0.13 26.48
CA ASP A 92 1.56 -0.14 27.28
C ASP A 92 1.75 1.18 28.05
N ILE A 93 1.56 2.32 27.38
CA ILE A 93 1.61 3.65 28.00
C ILE A 93 0.54 3.79 29.08
N SER A 94 -0.69 3.32 28.80
CA SER A 94 -1.81 3.34 29.74
C SER A 94 -1.54 2.49 30.98
N ALA A 95 -1.05 1.25 30.80
CA ALA A 95 -0.68 0.35 31.88
C ALA A 95 0.45 0.93 32.75
N ALA A 96 1.45 1.54 32.12
CA ALA A 96 2.55 2.20 32.82
C ALA A 96 2.05 3.43 33.62
N TYR A 97 1.08 4.18 33.10
CA TYR A 97 0.47 5.29 33.83
C TYR A 97 -0.39 4.83 35.01
N ILE A 98 -1.21 3.77 34.83
CA ILE A 98 -1.99 3.17 35.92
C ILE A 98 -1.08 2.71 37.06
N SER A 99 0.00 2.00 36.73
CA SER A 99 1.00 1.53 37.71
C SER A 99 1.62 2.69 38.47
N LYS A 100 2.02 3.74 37.75
CA LYS A 100 2.59 4.95 38.32
C LYS A 100 1.63 5.67 39.28
N LEU A 101 0.37 5.83 38.90
CA LEU A 101 -0.65 6.45 39.75
C LEU A 101 -0.89 5.61 41.03
N SER A 102 -0.87 4.28 40.89
CA SER A 102 -0.95 3.36 42.03
C SER A 102 0.21 3.54 43.00
N ASP A 103 1.44 3.63 42.48
CA ASP A 103 2.64 3.80 43.30
C ASP A 103 2.70 5.18 43.94
N TYR A 104 2.27 6.23 43.23
CA TYR A 104 2.12 7.56 43.79
C TYR A 104 1.09 7.57 44.94
N ARG A 105 -0.07 6.93 44.76
CA ARG A 105 -1.08 6.78 45.83
C ARG A 105 -0.51 6.05 47.05
N LYS A 106 0.27 4.98 46.85
CA LYS A 106 0.94 4.26 47.96
C LYS A 106 1.96 5.15 48.67
N LEU A 107 2.75 5.91 47.92
CA LEU A 107 3.74 6.85 48.45
C LEU A 107 3.07 7.91 49.35
N VAL A 108 2.02 8.56 48.83
CA VAL A 108 1.21 9.55 49.55
C VAL A 108 0.64 8.93 50.84
N SER A 109 0.00 7.76 50.74
CA SER A 109 -0.58 7.06 51.89
C SER A 109 0.47 6.73 52.97
N ARG A 110 1.65 6.25 52.57
CA ARG A 110 2.77 5.95 53.47
C ARG A 110 3.29 7.21 54.16
N LYS A 111 3.49 8.30 53.42
CA LYS A 111 3.97 9.59 53.97
C LYS A 111 3.00 10.18 54.97
N ILE A 112 1.69 10.12 54.68
CA ILE A 112 0.64 10.57 55.61
C ILE A 112 0.65 9.73 56.89
N LYS A 113 0.65 8.39 56.77
CA LYS A 113 0.67 7.48 57.94
C LYS A 113 1.91 7.65 58.82
N ALA A 114 3.03 8.06 58.25
CA ALA A 114 4.27 8.32 58.96
C ALA A 114 4.36 9.74 59.56
N ASN A 115 3.30 10.55 59.49
CA ASN A 115 3.29 11.98 59.86
C ASN A 115 4.35 12.82 59.10
N GLN A 116 4.74 12.39 57.89
CA GLN A 116 5.71 13.08 57.02
C GLN A 116 5.02 13.99 56.00
N THR A 117 3.98 14.71 56.41
CA THR A 117 3.18 15.58 55.52
C THR A 117 3.96 16.80 55.03
N ALA A 118 4.87 17.34 55.84
CA ALA A 118 5.76 18.44 55.43
C ALA A 118 6.71 18.03 54.29
N ASP A 119 7.30 16.83 54.36
CA ASP A 119 8.14 16.27 53.29
C ASP A 119 7.34 16.07 52.00
N LEU A 120 6.10 15.59 52.13
CA LEU A 120 5.21 15.38 51.00
C LEU A 120 4.89 16.71 50.30
N LEU A 121 4.56 17.75 51.08
CA LEU A 121 4.29 19.09 50.55
C LEU A 121 5.53 19.70 49.87
N LYS A 122 6.72 19.45 50.42
CA LYS A 122 7.98 19.83 49.75
C LYS A 122 8.16 19.14 48.40
N SER A 123 7.85 17.84 48.31
CA SER A 123 7.94 17.10 47.04
C SER A 123 6.91 17.53 45.99
N LEU A 124 5.73 17.96 46.44
CA LEU A 124 4.67 18.49 45.57
C LEU A 124 5.02 19.86 44.97
N ASN A 125 5.73 20.69 45.74
CA ASN A 125 6.07 22.06 45.35
C ASN A 125 7.37 22.18 44.56
N THR A 126 8.06 21.07 44.27
CA THR A 126 9.27 21.07 43.43
C THR A 126 8.91 20.79 41.97
N ASN A 127 9.31 21.69 41.06
CA ASN A 127 9.23 21.51 39.61
C ASN A 127 9.93 20.23 39.10
N LYS A 128 10.77 19.61 39.95
CA LYS A 128 11.42 18.34 39.68
C LYS A 128 10.43 17.24 39.25
N LEU A 129 9.23 17.25 39.83
CA LEU A 129 8.20 16.26 39.50
C LEU A 129 7.69 16.49 38.07
N GLU A 130 7.44 17.74 37.67
CA GLU A 130 7.02 18.11 36.31
C GLU A 130 8.10 17.81 35.26
N GLU A 131 9.37 18.04 35.59
CA GLU A 131 10.51 17.72 34.72
C GLU A 131 10.66 16.20 34.50
N GLU A 132 10.53 15.41 35.57
CA GLU A 132 10.53 13.94 35.50
C GLU A 132 9.32 13.41 34.68
N GLU A 133 8.13 13.99 34.84
CA GLU A 133 6.95 13.66 34.02
C GLU A 133 7.18 13.98 32.53
N SER A 134 7.70 15.17 32.24
CA SER A 134 7.97 15.61 30.87
C SER A 134 8.99 14.71 30.18
N GLN A 135 10.09 14.36 30.86
CA GLN A 135 11.08 13.46 30.31
C GLN A 135 10.53 12.04 30.07
N MET A 136 9.69 11.54 30.99
CA MET A 136 9.02 10.26 30.79
C MET A 136 8.05 10.29 29.60
N PHE A 137 7.33 11.39 29.41
CA PHE A 137 6.48 11.58 28.24
C PHE A 137 7.31 11.56 26.96
N TYR A 138 8.42 12.32 26.90
CA TYR A 138 9.31 12.36 25.75
C TYR A 138 9.84 10.98 25.38
N ASN A 139 10.37 10.23 26.34
CA ASN A 139 10.90 8.89 26.06
C ASN A 139 9.83 7.93 25.53
N ARG A 140 8.58 8.04 26.02
CA ARG A 140 7.46 7.22 25.53
C ARG A 140 7.02 7.65 24.14
N PHE A 141 6.93 8.96 23.91
CA PHE A 141 6.57 9.53 22.61
C PHE A 141 7.61 9.15 21.55
N ASP A 142 8.89 9.39 21.81
CA ASP A 142 9.99 9.13 20.88
C ASP A 142 10.03 7.65 20.48
N LYS A 143 9.93 6.75 21.47
CA LYS A 143 9.88 5.30 21.22
C LYS A 143 8.67 4.92 20.36
N ALA A 144 7.47 5.34 20.75
CA ALA A 144 6.24 5.00 20.04
C ALA A 144 6.24 5.56 18.60
N PHE A 145 6.70 6.80 18.45
CA PHE A 145 6.77 7.46 17.16
C PHE A 145 7.78 6.78 16.23
N MET A 146 8.98 6.47 16.71
CA MET A 146 10.02 5.79 15.91
C MET A 146 9.63 4.35 15.54
N GLU A 147 8.85 3.66 16.37
CA GLU A 147 8.32 2.33 16.05
C GLU A 147 7.24 2.39 14.94
N LEU A 148 6.46 3.47 14.90
CA LEU A 148 5.44 3.70 13.87
C LEU A 148 6.02 4.29 12.57
N TYR A 149 7.07 5.11 12.68
CA TYR A 149 7.69 5.87 11.59
C TYR A 149 9.22 5.74 11.59
N PRO A 150 9.78 4.53 11.37
CA PRO A 150 11.22 4.28 11.49
C PRO A 150 12.09 5.07 10.49
N GLY A 151 11.51 5.53 9.37
CA GLY A 151 12.20 6.33 8.34
C GLY A 151 12.10 7.85 8.54
N PHE A 152 11.37 8.33 9.55
CA PHE A 152 10.97 9.73 9.65
C PHE A 152 12.13 10.71 9.60
N VAL A 153 13.16 10.52 10.44
CA VAL A 153 14.28 11.46 10.50
C VAL A 153 15.04 11.50 9.18
N THR A 154 15.24 10.34 8.55
CA THR A 154 15.87 10.24 7.24
C THR A 154 15.09 11.01 6.18
N GLU A 155 13.77 10.88 6.17
CA GLU A 155 12.93 11.60 5.21
C GLU A 155 12.85 13.11 5.52
N LEU A 156 12.76 13.49 6.80
CA LEU A 156 12.82 14.88 7.24
C LEU A 156 14.13 15.56 6.81
N ASN A 157 15.26 14.87 6.97
CA ASN A 157 16.56 15.38 6.53
C ASN A 157 16.65 15.61 5.02
N LYS A 158 15.89 14.87 4.20
CA LYS A 158 15.82 15.11 2.75
C LYS A 158 15.10 16.42 2.39
N LEU A 159 14.33 16.99 3.31
CA LEU A 159 13.69 18.30 3.14
C LEU A 159 14.59 19.46 3.54
N LEU A 160 15.73 19.18 4.19
CA LEU A 160 16.67 20.18 4.71
C LEU A 160 17.90 20.32 3.81
N LEU A 161 18.51 21.51 3.84
CA LEU A 161 19.81 21.73 3.20
C LEU A 161 20.84 20.72 3.74
N PRO A 162 21.78 20.21 2.91
CA PRO A 162 22.74 19.18 3.32
C PRO A 162 23.52 19.51 4.59
N GLU A 163 23.92 20.77 4.75
CA GLU A 163 24.66 21.28 5.91
C GLU A 163 23.80 21.50 7.17
N CYS A 164 22.48 21.41 7.03
CA CYS A 164 21.50 21.63 8.10
C CYS A 164 20.79 20.35 8.55
N GLN A 165 21.19 19.18 8.04
CA GLN A 165 20.59 17.91 8.43
C GLN A 165 20.82 17.61 9.91
N MET A 166 19.81 17.02 10.53
CA MET A 166 19.80 16.71 11.96
C MET A 166 20.29 15.29 12.20
N GLU A 167 21.11 15.10 13.22
CA GLU A 167 21.50 13.77 13.72
C GLU A 167 20.63 13.37 14.91
N VAL A 168 20.32 12.08 15.00
CA VAL A 168 19.65 11.52 16.18
C VAL A 168 20.75 10.98 17.11
N PRO A 169 20.79 11.40 18.39
CA PRO A 169 21.82 10.94 19.33
C PRO A 169 21.85 9.40 19.49
N THR A 170 20.70 8.74 19.40
CA THR A 170 20.52 7.29 19.50
C THR A 170 19.36 6.84 18.60
N THR A 171 19.13 5.54 18.43
CA THR A 171 18.01 5.03 17.60
C THR A 171 16.61 5.43 18.09
N HIS A 172 16.46 5.93 19.33
CA HIS A 172 15.15 6.18 19.94
C HIS A 172 15.01 7.50 20.70
N ASP A 173 16.03 8.38 20.70
CA ASP A 173 15.95 9.67 21.40
C ASP A 173 15.83 10.82 20.40
N LEU A 174 14.65 11.43 20.31
CA LEU A 174 14.44 12.59 19.44
C LEU A 174 14.91 13.86 20.14
N THR A 175 15.46 14.81 19.38
CA THR A 175 15.68 16.16 19.89
C THR A 175 14.34 16.90 19.97
N THR A 176 14.26 17.97 20.77
CA THR A 176 13.07 18.82 20.82
C THR A 176 12.63 19.32 19.44
N GLU A 177 13.58 19.68 18.58
CA GLU A 177 13.29 20.09 17.21
C GLU A 177 12.60 18.97 16.43
N ILE A 178 13.14 17.75 16.47
CA ILE A 178 12.55 16.61 15.78
C ILE A 178 11.16 16.25 16.35
N ARG A 179 10.97 16.35 17.68
CA ARG A 179 9.66 16.11 18.31
C ARG A 179 8.58 17.06 17.80
N ILE A 180 8.91 18.34 17.57
CA ILE A 180 7.97 19.32 17.00
C ILE A 180 7.49 18.85 15.63
N PHE A 181 8.41 18.42 14.75
CA PHE A 181 8.04 17.98 13.40
C PHE A 181 7.38 16.60 13.39
N ALA A 182 7.71 15.73 14.33
CA ALA A 182 7.01 14.47 14.56
C ALA A 182 5.54 14.71 14.95
N LEU A 183 5.27 15.67 15.83
CA LEU A 183 3.91 16.08 16.20
C LEU A 183 3.14 16.67 15.00
N MET A 184 3.79 17.54 14.21
CA MET A 184 3.20 18.05 12.97
C MET A 184 2.83 16.92 12.01
N ARG A 185 3.72 15.93 11.85
CA ARG A 185 3.46 14.75 11.05
C ARG A 185 2.26 13.94 11.53
N LEU A 186 1.98 13.92 12.84
CA LEU A 186 0.78 13.31 13.40
C LEU A 186 -0.50 14.16 13.23
N GLY A 187 -0.40 15.34 12.61
CA GLY A 187 -1.50 16.27 12.37
C GLY A 187 -1.61 17.39 13.41
N VAL A 188 -0.75 17.40 14.44
CA VAL A 188 -0.72 18.44 15.47
C VAL A 188 0.10 19.62 14.94
N THR A 189 -0.58 20.56 14.28
CA THR A 189 0.06 21.68 13.58
C THR A 189 -0.02 23.01 14.33
N ASP A 190 -0.96 23.12 15.27
CA ASP A 190 -1.17 24.31 16.09
C ASP A 190 -0.02 24.49 17.09
N SER A 191 0.55 25.70 17.13
CA SER A 191 1.74 25.97 17.95
C SER A 191 1.41 26.00 19.45
N GLN A 192 0.17 26.32 19.83
CA GLN A 192 -0.26 26.30 21.23
C GLN A 192 -0.44 24.85 21.71
N GLU A 193 -0.98 23.98 20.86
CA GLU A 193 -1.11 22.55 21.14
C GLU A 193 0.26 21.89 21.30
N ILE A 194 1.18 22.11 20.36
CA ILE A 194 2.57 21.60 20.46
C ILE A 194 3.26 22.12 21.72
N ALA A 195 3.10 23.41 22.04
CA ALA A 195 3.68 24.01 23.24
C ALA A 195 3.18 23.33 24.52
N THR A 196 1.89 23.00 24.55
CA THR A 196 1.26 22.28 25.66
C THR A 196 1.81 20.86 25.79
N LEU A 197 1.93 20.13 24.69
CA LEU A 197 2.45 18.76 24.68
C LEU A 197 3.93 18.66 25.05
N LEU A 198 4.73 19.65 24.66
CA LEU A 198 6.17 19.69 24.91
C LEU A 198 6.57 20.58 26.09
N HIS A 199 5.61 21.04 26.90
CA HIS A 199 5.88 21.89 28.07
C HIS A 199 6.79 23.10 27.77
N TYR A 200 6.60 23.73 26.60
CA TYR A 200 7.32 24.93 26.17
C TYR A 200 6.38 26.12 26.04
N SER A 201 6.96 27.33 25.91
CA SER A 201 6.16 28.49 25.52
C SER A 201 5.79 28.42 24.03
N THR A 202 4.64 28.97 23.68
CA THR A 202 4.20 29.08 22.28
C THR A 202 5.24 29.81 21.42
N GLN A 203 5.88 30.85 21.97
CA GLN A 203 6.97 31.58 21.31
C GLN A 203 8.17 30.67 21.01
N THR A 204 8.55 29.81 21.95
CA THR A 204 9.63 28.84 21.75
C THR A 204 9.33 27.91 20.56
N ILE A 205 8.09 27.43 20.47
CA ILE A 205 7.66 26.59 19.33
C ILE A 205 7.69 27.37 18.01
N TYR A 206 7.20 28.61 17.98
CA TYR A 206 7.30 29.48 16.80
C TYR A 206 8.75 29.65 16.33
N ASN A 207 9.67 29.88 17.27
CA ASN A 207 11.08 30.06 16.96
C ASN A 207 11.68 28.79 16.34
N TYR A 208 11.37 27.60 16.88
CA TYR A 208 11.82 26.33 16.30
C TYR A 208 11.24 26.09 14.91
N LYS A 209 9.93 26.30 14.70
CA LYS A 209 9.30 26.15 13.38
C LYS A 209 9.94 27.10 12.35
N SER A 210 10.08 28.37 12.71
CA SER A 210 10.69 29.39 11.82
C SER A 210 12.16 29.08 11.53
N GLY A 211 12.92 28.66 12.55
CA GLY A 211 14.33 28.31 12.42
C GLY A 211 14.54 27.12 11.50
N MET A 212 13.72 26.08 11.62
CA MET A 212 13.81 24.92 10.74
C MET A 212 13.38 25.24 9.31
N ARG A 213 12.30 26.02 9.15
CA ARG A 213 11.83 26.46 7.83
C ARG A 213 12.91 27.25 7.08
N ALA A 214 13.74 28.03 7.78
CA ALA A 214 14.86 28.73 7.15
C ALA A 214 15.94 27.78 6.60
N LYS A 215 16.07 26.59 7.18
CA LYS A 215 17.00 25.51 6.80
C LYS A 215 16.43 24.55 5.74
N ALA A 216 15.16 24.71 5.35
CA ALA A 216 14.50 23.86 4.35
C ALA A 216 14.99 24.16 2.93
N ILE A 217 15.05 23.12 2.08
CA ILE A 217 15.33 23.24 0.64
C ILE A 217 14.22 24.05 -0.04
N ASN A 218 12.96 23.69 0.23
CA ASN A 218 11.78 24.44 -0.21
C ASN A 218 11.04 25.00 1.01
N ARG A 219 11.13 26.33 1.19
CA ARG A 219 10.54 27.00 2.35
C ARG A 219 9.03 27.17 2.24
N ASP A 220 8.48 27.22 1.03
CA ASP A 220 7.06 27.53 0.83
C ASP A 220 6.18 26.30 1.08
N THR A 221 6.68 25.12 0.78
CA THR A 221 5.96 23.85 0.94
C THR A 221 6.33 23.09 2.21
N PHE A 222 7.36 23.52 2.95
CA PHE A 222 7.96 22.75 4.05
C PHE A 222 6.96 22.13 5.04
N GLU A 223 5.99 22.91 5.55
CA GLU A 223 5.01 22.38 6.51
C GLU A 223 4.06 21.34 5.88
N SER A 224 3.71 21.51 4.60
CA SER A 224 2.91 20.52 3.86
C SER A 224 3.72 19.26 3.59
N ASP A 225 5.00 19.40 3.23
CA ASP A 225 5.89 18.29 2.95
C ASP A 225 6.12 17.43 4.21
N ILE A 226 6.23 18.05 5.39
CA ILE A 226 6.32 17.34 6.68
C ILE A 226 5.10 16.45 6.92
N ASN A 227 3.90 16.94 6.62
CA ASN A 227 2.66 16.17 6.81
C ASN A 227 2.59 14.94 5.90
N GLN A 228 3.35 14.95 4.80
CA GLN A 228 3.38 13.88 3.81
C GLN A 228 4.51 12.86 4.00
N LEU A 229 5.40 13.07 4.98
CA LEU A 229 6.50 12.14 5.23
C LEU A 229 5.99 10.73 5.58
N CYS A 230 6.75 9.69 5.26
CA CYS A 230 6.44 8.31 5.62
C CYS A 230 5.00 7.87 5.25
N HIS A 231 4.45 8.38 4.13
CA HIS A 231 3.15 7.94 3.66
C HIS A 231 3.17 6.44 3.35
N ILE A 232 2.07 5.78 3.71
CA ILE A 232 1.87 4.34 3.49
C ILE A 232 1.64 4.02 2.00
N ILE A 233 1.31 5.03 1.20
CA ILE A 233 0.99 4.90 -0.22
C ILE A 233 2.25 5.30 -1.00
N ASN A 234 3.14 4.35 -1.23
CA ASN A 234 4.01 4.45 -2.39
C ASN A 234 3.14 4.10 -3.60
N SER A 235 2.81 5.11 -4.40
CA SER A 235 2.24 4.97 -5.74
C SER A 235 3.24 4.35 -6.71
#